data_AF-A0A941MH63-F1
#
_entry.id   AF-A0A941MH63-F1
#
_cell.length_a   1.000
_cell.length_b   1.000
_cell.length_c   1.000
_cell.angle_alpha   90.00
_cell.angle_beta   90.00
_cell.angle_gamma   90.00
#
_symmetry.space_group_name_H-M   'P 1'
#
loop_
_entity.id
_entity.type
_entity.pdbx_description
1 polymer ?
#
loop_
_entity_poly.entity_id
_entity_poly.type
_entity_poly.pdbx_seq_one_letter_code
_entity_poly.pdbx_strand_id
1 'polypeptide(L)'
;MNNGRRQFLATTLGAGAAWTLGLASADASQGKQRVIVPSKTLVQSRSRPTKVDKTALVHFDTAPFPYHGMIPGTNVPFLNVNENGRLGHRTNSGRLYWEDQTYDDNRVLLHIPKGFDIRRPALMLVFFHGHGATLQRDVLARQKVPAQISASNANVVLVAPQLAVDARDSSAGKFWQPGAFGRFIGEAGQHLARMFGDRRSLRTFASMPIIVVAYSGGYVAAASAIEKGGLKKRVRGVVLLDSLYGDLDKFAHWIEADPSAFFVSVYLSSTRNQNAELEDILAAHDVDVSGQINTRLASGGVAVVPGGGGRHRDLVTHAWVDYPIIDLLQRLPEYRR
;
A
#
# COMPACT_ATOMS: atom_id res chain seq x y z
N MET A 1 68.35 11.38 6.86
CA MET A 1 69.55 10.53 6.66
C MET A 1 69.11 9.27 5.94
N ASN A 2 69.60 9.10 4.72
CA ASN A 2 69.28 8.02 3.80
C ASN A 2 70.33 6.89 3.99
N ASN A 3 69.94 5.61 4.07
CA ASN A 3 70.73 4.46 3.59
C ASN A 3 70.11 3.09 3.95
N GLY A 4 70.19 2.15 2.99
CA GLY A 4 70.07 0.68 3.20
C GLY A 4 69.08 0.00 2.25
N ARG A 5 69.35 -0.26 0.96
CA ARG A 5 70.22 -1.28 0.30
C ARG A 5 69.88 -2.77 0.57
N ARG A 6 69.58 -3.46 -0.55
CA ARG A 6 69.93 -4.85 -0.98
C ARG A 6 69.13 -6.03 -0.42
N GLN A 7 68.32 -6.71 -1.24
CA GLN A 7 68.62 -7.80 -2.21
C GLN A 7 68.85 -9.17 -1.55
N PHE A 8 68.02 -10.16 -1.92
CA PHE A 8 68.41 -11.58 -2.01
C PHE A 8 67.73 -12.26 -3.22
N LEU A 9 68.52 -13.17 -3.83
CA LEU A 9 68.37 -13.91 -5.09
C LEU A 9 67.32 -15.05 -5.03
N ALA A 10 66.59 -15.33 -6.13
CA ALA A 10 66.73 -16.46 -7.10
C ALA A 10 66.60 -17.87 -6.48
N THR A 11 65.80 -18.83 -6.99
CA THR A 11 65.87 -19.47 -8.32
C THR A 11 64.66 -20.38 -8.64
N THR A 12 64.29 -20.47 -9.94
CA THR A 12 63.79 -21.64 -10.75
C THR A 12 62.43 -22.29 -10.39
N LEU A 13 61.53 -22.77 -11.28
CA LEU A 13 61.54 -23.33 -12.65
C LEU A 13 60.07 -23.39 -13.15
N GLY A 14 59.85 -23.42 -14.48
CA GLY A 14 58.82 -24.30 -15.05
C GLY A 14 57.64 -23.68 -15.81
N ALA A 15 57.68 -23.87 -17.14
CA ALA A 15 56.60 -24.17 -18.08
C ALA A 15 55.40 -23.21 -18.23
N GLY A 16 55.32 -22.66 -19.44
CA GLY A 16 54.22 -21.82 -19.91
C GLY A 16 52.90 -22.56 -20.12
N ALA A 17 51.82 -21.78 -20.01
CA ALA A 17 50.56 -21.97 -20.71
C ALA A 17 49.97 -20.57 -20.93
N ALA A 18 50.04 -20.08 -22.16
CA ALA A 18 49.37 -18.84 -22.56
C ALA A 18 47.86 -19.12 -22.62
N TRP A 19 47.11 -18.55 -21.68
CA TRP A 19 45.65 -18.50 -21.76
C TRP A 19 45.25 -17.21 -22.45
N THR A 20 44.93 -17.32 -23.73
CA THR A 20 44.22 -16.30 -24.49
C THR A 20 42.79 -16.22 -23.97
N LEU A 21 42.51 -15.24 -23.11
CA LEU A 21 41.14 -14.88 -22.75
C LEU A 21 40.47 -14.24 -23.96
N GLY A 22 39.63 -15.02 -24.63
CA GLY A 22 38.75 -14.55 -25.68
C GLY A 22 37.78 -13.50 -25.13
N LEU A 23 37.77 -12.34 -25.78
CA LEU A 23 36.72 -11.34 -25.66
C LEU A 23 35.42 -11.94 -26.22
N ALA A 24 34.57 -12.44 -25.33
CA ALA A 24 33.19 -12.77 -25.67
C ALA A 24 32.37 -11.48 -25.55
N SER A 25 31.89 -10.99 -26.69
CA SER A 25 30.93 -9.92 -26.83
C SER A 25 29.72 -10.17 -25.92
N ALA A 26 29.41 -9.19 -25.07
CA ALA A 26 28.19 -9.18 -24.28
C ALA A 26 27.02 -8.95 -25.23
N ASP A 27 26.38 -10.03 -25.68
CA ASP A 27 25.05 -9.97 -26.27
C ASP A 27 24.09 -9.42 -25.21
N ALA A 28 23.51 -8.27 -25.52
CA ALA A 28 22.44 -7.65 -24.77
C ALA A 28 21.22 -8.57 -24.78
N SER A 29 21.16 -9.50 -23.82
CA SER A 29 19.96 -10.26 -23.56
C SER A 29 18.91 -9.31 -22.99
N GLN A 30 17.96 -8.89 -23.83
CA GLN A 30 16.72 -8.26 -23.42
C GLN A 30 16.13 -9.04 -22.25
N GLY A 31 16.07 -8.40 -21.08
CA GLY A 31 15.50 -8.98 -19.88
C GLY A 31 14.05 -9.39 -20.14
N LYS A 32 13.80 -10.69 -20.25
CA LYS A 32 12.44 -11.23 -20.23
C LYS A 32 11.79 -10.79 -18.92
N GLN A 33 10.85 -9.83 -19.00
CA GLN A 33 9.97 -9.47 -17.89
C GLN A 33 9.37 -10.77 -17.32
N ARG A 34 9.81 -11.15 -16.12
CA ARG A 34 9.30 -12.32 -15.42
C ARG A 34 7.85 -12.06 -15.09
N VAL A 35 6.93 -12.69 -15.81
CA VAL A 35 5.51 -12.68 -15.48
C VAL A 35 5.35 -13.24 -14.06
N ILE A 36 4.89 -12.39 -13.15
CA ILE A 36 4.74 -12.76 -11.74
C ILE A 36 3.49 -13.62 -11.62
N VAL A 37 3.70 -14.92 -11.47
CA VAL A 37 2.64 -15.84 -11.09
C VAL A 37 2.30 -15.55 -9.61
N PRO A 38 1.04 -15.23 -9.25
CA PRO A 38 0.66 -15.07 -7.86
C PRO A 38 1.14 -16.28 -7.06
N SER A 39 1.85 -16.06 -5.94
CA SER A 39 2.15 -17.13 -4.98
C SER A 39 0.85 -17.87 -4.72
N LYS A 40 0.84 -19.20 -4.96
CA LYS A 40 -0.37 -20.03 -4.86
C LYS A 40 -0.99 -19.77 -3.49
N THR A 41 -2.08 -19.00 -3.46
CA THR A 41 -2.82 -18.77 -2.22
C THR A 41 -3.16 -20.15 -1.68
N LEU A 42 -2.77 -20.44 -0.44
CA LEU A 42 -3.06 -21.73 0.18
C LEU A 42 -4.58 -21.81 0.40
N VAL A 43 -5.26 -22.46 -0.55
CA VAL A 43 -6.70 -22.70 -0.51
C VAL A 43 -6.95 -23.95 0.32
N GLN A 44 -7.55 -23.77 1.50
CA GLN A 44 -7.97 -24.87 2.37
C GLN A 44 -9.50 -25.00 2.45
N SER A 45 -10.21 -23.88 2.25
CA SER A 45 -11.66 -23.86 2.21
C SER A 45 -12.20 -24.48 0.90
N ARG A 46 -13.31 -25.21 1.00
CA ARG A 46 -14.10 -25.68 -0.16
C ARG A 46 -15.48 -24.99 -0.23
N SER A 47 -15.67 -23.93 0.55
CA SER A 47 -16.93 -23.21 0.62
C SER A 47 -17.30 -22.64 -0.75
N ARG A 48 -18.61 -22.64 -1.04
CA ARG A 48 -19.14 -22.09 -2.30
C ARG A 48 -18.95 -20.57 -2.34
N PRO A 49 -19.00 -19.96 -3.53
CA PRO A 49 -18.99 -18.51 -3.66
C PRO A 49 -20.09 -17.85 -2.82
N THR A 50 -19.83 -16.63 -2.33
CA THR A 50 -20.82 -15.86 -1.56
C THR A 50 -22.08 -15.59 -2.40
N LYS A 51 -23.26 -15.76 -1.79
CA LYS A 51 -24.55 -15.58 -2.50
C LYS A 51 -25.01 -14.13 -2.61
N VAL A 52 -24.61 -13.30 -1.65
CA VAL A 52 -24.96 -11.89 -1.51
C VAL A 52 -23.73 -11.12 -1.05
N ASP A 53 -23.73 -9.81 -1.29
CA ASP A 53 -22.75 -8.91 -0.70
C ASP A 53 -22.88 -8.97 0.83
N LYS A 54 -21.74 -9.03 1.51
CA LYS A 54 -21.65 -8.88 2.96
C LYS A 54 -20.86 -7.62 3.23
N THR A 55 -21.40 -6.69 4.00
CA THR A 55 -20.72 -5.46 4.43
C THR A 55 -20.95 -5.27 5.93
N ALA A 56 -19.91 -4.96 6.69
CA ALA A 56 -20.03 -4.75 8.13
C ALA A 56 -19.00 -3.72 8.64
N LEU A 57 -19.38 -2.98 9.68
CA LEU A 57 -18.44 -2.26 10.53
C LEU A 57 -18.09 -3.14 11.71
N VAL A 58 -16.80 -3.34 11.94
CA VAL A 58 -16.31 -4.26 12.97
C VAL A 58 -15.19 -3.61 13.77
N HIS A 59 -15.23 -3.71 15.09
CA HIS A 59 -14.19 -3.21 15.97
C HIS A 59 -12.93 -4.06 15.85
N PHE A 60 -11.77 -3.41 15.75
CA PHE A 60 -10.46 -4.06 15.72
C PHE A 60 -9.62 -3.58 16.90
N ASP A 61 -8.95 -4.51 17.58
CA ASP A 61 -7.98 -4.16 18.63
C ASP A 61 -6.73 -3.49 18.03
N THR A 62 -6.41 -3.85 16.79
CA THR A 62 -5.25 -3.35 16.03
C THR A 62 -5.57 -2.18 15.09
N ALA A 63 -6.79 -1.63 15.15
CA ALA A 63 -7.14 -0.41 14.42
C ALA A 63 -6.15 0.73 14.69
N PRO A 64 -5.93 1.66 13.75
CA PRO A 64 -4.97 2.75 13.89
C PRO A 64 -5.25 3.63 15.12
N PHE A 65 -6.51 3.77 15.53
CA PHE A 65 -6.91 4.51 16.71
C PHE A 65 -7.74 3.64 17.67
N PRO A 66 -7.76 3.93 18.98
CA PRO A 66 -6.98 4.96 19.69
C PRO A 66 -5.47 4.69 19.72
N TYR A 67 -4.68 5.76 19.82
CA TYR A 67 -3.20 5.69 19.80
C TYR A 67 -2.59 6.58 20.88
N HIS A 68 -1.87 5.96 21.80
CA HIS A 68 -1.25 6.62 22.96
C HIS A 68 0.29 6.65 22.87
N GLY A 69 0.85 6.44 21.68
CA GLY A 69 2.30 6.46 21.48
C GLY A 69 2.84 7.85 21.13
N MET A 70 4.06 7.88 20.60
CA MET A 70 4.76 9.12 20.22
C MET A 70 4.55 9.46 18.74
N ILE A 71 4.59 10.75 18.41
CA ILE A 71 4.63 11.21 17.03
C ILE A 71 5.99 10.81 16.42
N PRO A 72 6.03 10.13 15.25
CA PRO A 72 7.27 9.67 14.64
C PRO A 72 8.30 10.78 14.45
N GLY A 73 9.58 10.47 14.72
CA GLY A 73 10.68 11.43 14.59
C GLY A 73 10.72 12.48 15.70
N THR A 74 9.87 12.35 16.73
CA THR A 74 9.83 13.26 17.87
C THR A 74 9.80 12.48 19.19
N ASN A 75 9.99 13.20 20.30
CA ASN A 75 9.74 12.70 21.66
C ASN A 75 8.42 13.24 22.24
N VAL A 76 7.49 13.65 21.38
CA VAL A 76 6.21 14.25 21.78
C VAL A 76 5.11 13.17 21.73
N PRO A 77 4.33 12.98 22.81
CA PRO A 77 3.15 12.13 22.78
C PRO A 77 2.18 12.55 21.68
N PHE A 78 1.50 11.60 21.04
CA PHE A 78 0.46 11.94 20.07
C PHE A 78 -0.66 12.74 20.73
N LEU A 79 -1.21 12.24 21.84
CA LEU A 79 -2.13 12.99 22.68
C LEU A 79 -1.34 13.97 23.57
N ASN A 80 -0.97 15.11 23.00
CA ASN A 80 -0.11 16.14 23.59
C ASN A 80 -0.85 17.23 24.37
N VAL A 81 -2.17 17.17 24.46
CA VAL A 81 -3.01 18.07 25.25
C VAL A 81 -3.75 17.28 26.31
N ASN A 82 -3.75 17.77 27.55
CA ASN A 82 -4.55 17.27 28.64
C ASN A 82 -5.27 18.45 29.30
N GLU A 83 -6.58 18.53 29.14
CA GLU A 83 -7.43 19.51 29.81
C GLU A 83 -8.35 18.77 30.77
N ASN A 84 -8.09 18.90 32.08
CA ASN A 84 -8.89 18.28 33.14
C ASN A 84 -9.10 16.76 32.97
N GLY A 85 -8.08 16.04 32.50
CA GLY A 85 -8.12 14.59 32.26
C GLY A 85 -8.63 14.20 30.87
N ARG A 86 -9.11 15.16 30.06
CA ARG A 86 -9.47 14.91 28.66
C ARG A 86 -8.24 15.01 27.78
N LEU A 87 -7.95 13.93 27.05
CA LEU A 87 -6.80 13.86 26.15
C LEU A 87 -7.14 14.36 24.75
N GLY A 88 -6.22 15.12 24.16
CA GLY A 88 -6.34 15.64 22.80
C GLY A 88 -5.01 15.73 22.07
N HIS A 89 -5.09 15.84 20.75
CA HIS A 89 -3.96 16.08 19.87
C HIS A 89 -4.07 17.47 19.24
N ARG A 90 -3.06 18.31 19.46
CA ARG A 90 -2.85 19.55 18.73
C ARG A 90 -1.95 19.28 17.52
N THR A 91 -2.53 19.40 16.34
CA THR A 91 -1.84 19.23 15.05
C THR A 91 -0.80 20.32 14.81
N ASN A 92 0.09 20.12 13.84
CA ASN A 92 1.04 21.13 13.38
C ASN A 92 0.36 22.41 12.87
N SER A 93 -0.89 22.32 12.42
CA SER A 93 -1.70 23.50 12.03
C SER A 93 -2.27 24.29 13.22
N GLY A 94 -2.02 23.85 14.45
CA GLY A 94 -2.55 24.42 15.69
C GLY A 94 -3.96 23.92 16.07
N ARG A 95 -4.63 23.18 15.18
CA ARG A 95 -5.97 22.63 15.40
C ARG A 95 -5.95 21.54 16.47
N LEU A 96 -6.85 21.64 17.44
CA LEU A 96 -7.02 20.67 18.53
C LEU A 96 -8.15 19.71 18.22
N TYR A 97 -7.88 18.42 18.31
CA TYR A 97 -8.86 17.34 18.22
C TYR A 97 -8.83 16.51 19.50
N TRP A 98 -9.98 16.09 19.98
CA TRP A 98 -10.10 15.33 21.22
C TRP A 98 -10.17 13.84 20.94
N GLU A 99 -9.55 13.04 21.81
CA GLU A 99 -9.51 11.58 21.65
C GLU A 99 -10.91 10.98 21.55
N ASP A 100 -11.78 11.32 22.49
CA ASP A 100 -13.17 10.83 22.61
C ASP A 100 -14.06 11.14 21.40
N GLN A 101 -13.62 12.04 20.52
CA GLN A 101 -14.37 12.47 19.33
C GLN A 101 -13.71 12.03 18.02
N THR A 102 -12.38 12.11 17.96
CA THR A 102 -11.63 11.98 16.71
C THR A 102 -10.79 10.70 16.65
N TYR A 103 -10.33 10.20 17.80
CA TYR A 103 -9.37 9.10 17.88
C TYR A 103 -9.85 7.90 18.69
N ASP A 104 -11.15 7.78 18.99
CA ASP A 104 -11.69 6.62 19.73
C ASP A 104 -12.41 5.58 18.83
N ASP A 105 -12.52 5.84 17.53
CA ASP A 105 -13.19 4.92 16.61
C ASP A 105 -12.23 3.87 16.05
N ASN A 106 -12.27 2.68 16.65
CA ASN A 106 -11.52 1.51 16.21
C ASN A 106 -12.28 0.62 15.21
N ARG A 107 -13.35 1.12 14.57
CA ARG A 107 -14.12 0.35 13.59
C ARG A 107 -13.41 0.28 12.24
N VAL A 108 -13.66 -0.82 11.56
CA VAL A 108 -13.16 -1.13 10.22
C VAL A 108 -14.33 -1.55 9.34
N LEU A 109 -14.46 -0.95 8.16
CA LEU A 109 -15.41 -1.36 7.16
C LEU A 109 -14.85 -2.56 6.39
N LEU A 110 -15.53 -3.69 6.52
CA LEU A 110 -15.24 -4.91 5.78
C LEU A 110 -16.30 -5.14 4.72
N HIS A 111 -15.88 -5.63 3.55
CA HIS A 111 -16.80 -6.01 2.49
C HIS A 111 -16.32 -7.27 1.76
N ILE A 112 -17.24 -8.22 1.55
CA ILE A 112 -17.07 -9.41 0.74
C ILE A 112 -18.15 -9.35 -0.35
N PRO A 113 -17.79 -9.18 -1.64
CA PRO A 113 -18.79 -9.00 -2.68
C PRO A 113 -19.53 -10.29 -2.97
N LYS A 114 -20.76 -10.21 -3.48
CA LYS A 114 -21.51 -11.34 -4.05
C LYS A 114 -20.66 -12.04 -5.11
N GLY A 115 -20.56 -13.36 -5.07
CA GLY A 115 -19.78 -14.17 -6.00
C GLY A 115 -18.30 -14.32 -5.64
N PHE A 116 -17.83 -13.71 -4.55
CA PHE A 116 -16.48 -13.94 -4.03
C PHE A 116 -16.24 -15.44 -3.78
N ASP A 117 -15.17 -15.98 -4.37
CA ASP A 117 -14.80 -17.39 -4.29
C ASP A 117 -13.42 -17.55 -3.64
N ILE A 118 -13.44 -18.00 -2.38
CA ILE A 118 -12.23 -18.25 -1.58
C ILE A 118 -11.29 -19.31 -2.19
N ARG A 119 -11.77 -20.09 -3.18
CA ARG A 119 -11.01 -21.16 -3.84
C ARG A 119 -10.20 -20.67 -5.04
N ARG A 120 -10.40 -19.43 -5.47
CA ARG A 120 -9.72 -18.83 -6.62
C ARG A 120 -8.70 -17.80 -6.12
N PRO A 121 -7.73 -17.37 -6.96
CA PRO A 121 -6.88 -16.24 -6.62
C PRO A 121 -7.73 -15.06 -6.15
N ALA A 122 -7.35 -14.47 -5.02
CA ALA A 122 -8.08 -13.39 -4.38
C ALA A 122 -7.11 -12.37 -3.82
N LEU A 123 -7.56 -11.13 -3.68
CA LEU A 123 -6.76 -10.03 -3.13
C LEU A 123 -7.52 -9.28 -2.03
N MET A 124 -6.77 -8.67 -1.13
CA MET A 124 -7.28 -7.77 -0.11
C MET A 124 -6.98 -6.33 -0.53
N LEU A 125 -8.03 -5.53 -0.78
CA LEU A 125 -7.89 -4.10 -1.03
C LEU A 125 -8.01 -3.39 0.32
N VAL A 126 -6.96 -2.70 0.72
CA VAL A 126 -6.95 -1.85 1.92
C VAL A 126 -7.16 -0.41 1.49
N PHE A 127 -8.22 0.22 1.95
CA PHE A 127 -8.57 1.59 1.57
C PHE A 127 -8.36 2.56 2.73
N PHE A 128 -7.48 3.54 2.55
CA PHE A 128 -7.25 4.64 3.49
C PHE A 128 -7.94 5.92 3.01
N HIS A 129 -8.92 6.38 3.78
CA HIS A 129 -9.72 7.55 3.43
C HIS A 129 -9.00 8.88 3.70
N GLY A 130 -9.53 9.95 3.13
CA GLY A 130 -9.02 11.31 3.30
C GLY A 130 -9.50 11.99 4.58
N HIS A 131 -9.15 13.27 4.72
CA HIS A 131 -9.62 14.13 5.81
C HIS A 131 -11.15 14.30 5.83
N GLY A 132 -11.69 14.60 7.01
CA GLY A 132 -13.09 14.95 7.18
C GLY A 132 -14.01 13.83 6.72
N ALA A 133 -13.63 12.58 7.03
CA ALA A 133 -14.34 11.41 6.56
C ALA A 133 -14.74 10.49 7.71
N THR A 134 -15.89 9.85 7.54
CA THR A 134 -16.30 8.68 8.30
C THR A 134 -16.50 7.50 7.35
N LEU A 135 -16.33 6.27 7.85
CA LEU A 135 -16.53 5.07 7.04
C LEU A 135 -17.93 5.01 6.40
N GLN A 136 -18.98 5.40 7.13
CA GLN A 136 -20.36 5.30 6.68
C GLN A 136 -20.72 6.38 5.66
N ARG A 137 -20.44 7.64 6.00
CA ARG A 137 -20.78 8.79 5.15
C ARG A 137 -19.96 8.80 3.87
N ASP A 138 -18.66 8.51 3.99
CA ASP A 138 -17.73 8.82 2.91
C ASP A 138 -17.29 7.56 2.17
N VAL A 139 -16.72 6.57 2.85
CA VAL A 139 -16.22 5.36 2.17
C VAL A 139 -17.37 4.52 1.59
N LEU A 140 -18.43 4.32 2.38
CA LEU A 140 -19.59 3.53 1.98
C LEU A 140 -20.55 4.32 1.07
N ALA A 141 -21.07 5.48 1.53
CA ALA A 141 -22.17 6.15 0.82
C ALA A 141 -21.70 7.07 -0.31
N ARG A 142 -20.75 7.99 -0.05
CA ARG A 142 -20.30 8.99 -1.04
C ARG A 142 -19.38 8.39 -2.10
N GLN A 143 -18.30 7.75 -1.67
CA GLN A 143 -17.25 7.21 -2.53
C GLN A 143 -17.61 5.84 -3.09
N LYS A 144 -18.58 5.16 -2.46
CA LYS A 144 -19.12 3.88 -2.92
C LYS A 144 -18.05 2.80 -3.09
N VAL A 145 -16.99 2.80 -2.27
CA VAL A 145 -15.85 1.89 -2.42
C VAL A 145 -16.29 0.40 -2.42
N PRO A 146 -17.18 -0.07 -1.51
CA PRO A 146 -17.70 -1.42 -1.58
C PRO A 146 -18.46 -1.71 -2.89
N ALA A 147 -19.29 -0.78 -3.36
CA ALA A 147 -20.07 -0.97 -4.58
C ALA A 147 -19.19 -1.02 -5.84
N GLN A 148 -18.10 -0.24 -5.88
CA GLN A 148 -17.10 -0.33 -6.94
C GLN A 148 -16.45 -1.73 -6.96
N ILE A 149 -16.12 -2.29 -5.79
CA ILE A 149 -15.60 -3.67 -5.70
C ILE A 149 -16.63 -4.68 -6.21
N SER A 150 -17.89 -4.63 -5.77
CA SER A 150 -18.95 -5.52 -6.26
C SER A 150 -19.14 -5.43 -7.78
N ALA A 151 -19.11 -4.21 -8.34
CA ALA A 151 -19.31 -3.95 -9.76
C ALA A 151 -18.12 -4.36 -10.65
N SER A 152 -16.90 -4.41 -10.11
CA SER A 152 -15.68 -4.76 -10.87
C SER A 152 -15.64 -6.22 -11.35
N ASN A 153 -16.49 -7.08 -10.79
CA ASN A 153 -16.43 -8.53 -10.94
C ASN A 153 -15.08 -9.17 -10.53
N ALA A 154 -14.27 -8.49 -9.73
CA ALA A 154 -13.02 -9.01 -9.22
C ALA A 154 -13.22 -9.79 -7.89
N ASN A 155 -12.33 -10.75 -7.63
CA ASN A 155 -12.34 -11.63 -6.46
C ASN A 155 -11.61 -10.96 -5.30
N VAL A 156 -12.15 -9.83 -4.86
CA VAL A 156 -11.51 -8.89 -3.93
C VAL A 156 -12.35 -8.72 -2.68
N VAL A 157 -11.70 -8.61 -1.53
CA VAL A 157 -12.34 -8.14 -0.28
C VAL A 157 -11.81 -6.77 0.12
N LEU A 158 -12.66 -5.96 0.76
CA LEU A 158 -12.30 -4.65 1.27
C LEU A 158 -11.95 -4.71 2.76
N VAL A 159 -10.93 -3.93 3.14
CA VAL A 159 -10.62 -3.58 4.52
C VAL A 159 -10.35 -2.07 4.57
N ALA A 160 -11.23 -1.28 5.19
CA ALA A 160 -11.04 0.16 5.32
C ALA A 160 -11.12 0.56 6.80
N PRO A 161 -9.99 0.81 7.49
CA PRO A 161 -10.02 1.29 8.86
C PRO A 161 -10.51 2.74 8.91
N GLN A 162 -11.21 3.08 9.99
CA GLN A 162 -11.44 4.47 10.35
C GLN A 162 -10.08 5.08 10.74
N LEU A 163 -9.67 6.14 10.06
CA LEU A 163 -8.59 7.04 10.51
C LEU A 163 -9.21 8.12 11.42
N ALA A 164 -8.57 9.27 11.56
CA ALA A 164 -9.10 10.37 12.36
C ALA A 164 -10.55 10.73 11.93
N VAL A 165 -11.51 10.54 12.85
CA VAL A 165 -12.94 10.69 12.57
C VAL A 165 -13.26 12.14 12.27
N ASP A 166 -13.77 12.38 11.06
CA ASP A 166 -14.25 13.69 10.61
C ASP A 166 -13.25 14.86 10.84
N ALA A 167 -11.95 14.55 10.80
CA ALA A 167 -10.89 15.50 11.10
C ALA A 167 -9.98 15.77 9.90
N ARG A 168 -9.45 16.99 9.85
CA ARG A 168 -8.34 17.36 8.95
C ARG A 168 -7.03 16.95 9.58
N ASP A 169 -6.82 15.65 9.67
CA ASP A 169 -5.63 15.03 10.25
C ASP A 169 -5.28 13.76 9.46
N SER A 170 -4.00 13.63 9.07
CA SER A 170 -3.49 12.48 8.31
C SER A 170 -2.85 11.41 9.21
N SER A 171 -2.85 11.59 10.53
CA SER A 171 -2.12 10.72 11.46
C SER A 171 -2.48 9.25 11.28
N ALA A 172 -1.44 8.39 11.24
CA ALA A 172 -1.61 6.96 11.00
C ALA A 172 -1.78 6.13 12.29
N GLY A 173 -1.69 6.79 13.45
CA GLY A 173 -1.87 6.16 14.76
C GLY A 173 -0.96 4.95 14.96
N LYS A 174 -1.53 3.80 15.35
CA LYS A 174 -0.77 2.56 15.57
C LYS A 174 0.07 2.13 14.36
N PHE A 175 -0.29 2.48 13.13
CA PHE A 175 0.50 2.08 11.95
C PHE A 175 1.89 2.72 11.89
N TRP A 176 2.16 3.76 12.68
CA TRP A 176 3.52 4.26 12.89
C TRP A 176 4.46 3.29 13.62
N GLN A 177 3.90 2.30 14.31
CA GLN A 177 4.66 1.31 15.06
C GLN A 177 5.10 0.14 14.17
N PRO A 178 6.33 -0.37 14.33
CA PRO A 178 6.80 -1.54 13.61
C PRO A 178 5.85 -2.74 13.69
N GLY A 179 5.52 -3.31 12.53
CA GLY A 179 4.66 -4.48 12.36
C GLY A 179 3.17 -4.27 12.69
N ALA A 180 2.74 -3.06 13.07
CA ALA A 180 1.35 -2.83 13.47
C ALA A 180 0.36 -3.06 12.33
N PHE A 181 0.68 -2.57 11.13
CA PHE A 181 -0.15 -2.84 9.96
C PHE A 181 -0.22 -4.35 9.64
N GLY A 182 0.88 -5.10 9.81
CA GLY A 182 0.87 -6.56 9.68
C GLY A 182 -0.07 -7.26 10.66
N ARG A 183 -0.09 -6.81 11.94
CA ARG A 183 -1.05 -7.31 12.94
C ARG A 183 -2.49 -6.98 12.56
N PHE A 184 -2.73 -5.77 12.05
CA PHE A 184 -4.02 -5.33 11.51
C PHE A 184 -4.54 -6.20 10.37
N ILE A 185 -3.69 -6.55 9.40
CA ILE A 185 -4.06 -7.47 8.33
C ILE A 185 -4.33 -8.90 8.86
N GLY A 186 -3.60 -9.33 9.88
CA GLY A 186 -3.85 -10.60 10.57
C GLY A 186 -5.24 -10.65 11.20
N GLU A 187 -5.63 -9.59 11.93
CA GLU A 187 -6.96 -9.45 12.52
C GLU A 187 -8.05 -9.32 11.44
N ALA A 188 -7.78 -8.59 10.35
CA ALA A 188 -8.69 -8.50 9.20
C ALA A 188 -9.01 -9.88 8.63
N GLY A 189 -8.01 -10.75 8.48
CA GLY A 189 -8.22 -12.11 8.02
C GLY A 189 -9.15 -12.93 8.92
N GLN A 190 -9.11 -12.69 10.24
CA GLN A 190 -10.00 -13.35 11.20
C GLN A 190 -11.44 -12.87 11.07
N HIS A 191 -11.66 -11.57 11.00
CA HIS A 191 -13.02 -11.03 10.83
C HIS A 191 -13.61 -11.37 9.47
N LEU A 192 -12.82 -11.35 8.40
CA LEU A 192 -13.26 -11.79 7.07
C LEU A 192 -13.63 -13.27 7.06
N ALA A 193 -12.86 -14.14 7.71
CA ALA A 193 -13.20 -15.57 7.81
C ALA A 193 -14.50 -15.81 8.59
N ARG A 194 -14.70 -15.08 9.69
CA ARG A 194 -15.95 -15.10 10.47
C ARG A 194 -17.15 -14.63 9.63
N MET A 195 -16.99 -13.50 8.94
CA MET A 195 -18.02 -12.90 8.09
C MET A 195 -18.34 -13.77 6.87
N PHE A 196 -17.32 -14.43 6.30
CA PHE A 196 -17.49 -15.40 5.22
C PHE A 196 -18.29 -16.63 5.69
N GLY A 197 -18.05 -17.09 6.93
CA GLY A 197 -18.77 -18.19 7.57
C GLY A 197 -18.02 -19.53 7.55
N ASP A 198 -16.70 -19.51 7.34
CA ASP A 198 -15.87 -20.71 7.30
C ASP A 198 -14.50 -20.46 7.93
N ARG A 199 -14.22 -21.09 9.07
CA ARG A 199 -12.93 -20.93 9.78
C ARG A 199 -11.73 -21.41 8.95
N ARG A 200 -11.91 -22.34 8.01
CA ARG A 200 -10.84 -22.84 7.13
C ARG A 200 -10.39 -21.79 6.10
N SER A 201 -11.18 -20.73 5.89
CA SER A 201 -10.81 -19.60 5.03
C SER A 201 -9.80 -18.64 5.69
N LEU A 202 -9.57 -18.75 7.00
CA LEU A 202 -8.68 -17.85 7.75
C LEU A 202 -7.29 -17.74 7.12
N ARG A 203 -6.66 -18.87 6.83
CA ARG A 203 -5.30 -18.88 6.27
C ARG A 203 -5.26 -18.23 4.89
N THR A 204 -6.30 -18.44 4.09
CA THR A 204 -6.45 -17.83 2.78
C THR A 204 -6.55 -16.30 2.92
N PHE A 205 -7.50 -15.77 3.71
CA PHE A 205 -7.60 -14.32 3.95
C PHE A 205 -6.33 -13.71 4.55
N ALA A 206 -5.74 -14.38 5.55
CA ALA A 206 -4.53 -13.91 6.23
C ALA A 206 -3.26 -14.02 5.38
N SER A 207 -3.32 -14.59 4.17
CA SER A 207 -2.19 -14.66 3.23
C SER A 207 -2.44 -13.99 1.88
N MET A 208 -3.64 -13.44 1.64
CA MET A 208 -3.95 -12.77 0.37
C MET A 208 -2.94 -11.66 0.04
N PRO A 209 -2.52 -11.52 -1.22
CA PRO A 209 -1.82 -10.31 -1.68
C PRO A 209 -2.67 -9.07 -1.38
N ILE A 210 -1.99 -7.96 -1.12
CA ILE A 210 -2.61 -6.71 -0.67
C ILE A 210 -2.36 -5.64 -1.71
N ILE A 211 -3.40 -4.86 -2.01
CA ILE A 211 -3.26 -3.58 -2.70
C ILE A 211 -3.72 -2.49 -1.72
N VAL A 212 -2.89 -1.49 -1.52
CA VAL A 212 -3.23 -0.31 -0.73
C VAL A 212 -3.74 0.77 -1.68
N VAL A 213 -4.91 1.32 -1.39
CA VAL A 213 -5.46 2.49 -2.08
C VAL A 213 -5.60 3.60 -1.04
N ALA A 214 -4.92 4.72 -1.25
CA ALA A 214 -4.96 5.87 -0.38
C ALA A 214 -5.58 7.06 -1.11
N TYR A 215 -6.49 7.77 -0.45
CA TYR A 215 -7.11 8.96 -0.98
C TYR A 215 -6.82 10.17 -0.08
N SER A 216 -6.41 11.29 -0.67
CA SER A 216 -6.15 12.55 0.05
C SER A 216 -5.24 12.34 1.28
N GLY A 217 -5.66 12.74 2.48
CA GLY A 217 -4.91 12.56 3.73
C GLY A 217 -4.56 11.11 4.11
N GLY A 218 -5.15 10.10 3.47
CA GLY A 218 -4.86 8.68 3.76
C GLY A 218 -3.44 8.23 3.41
N TYR A 219 -2.65 9.05 2.70
CA TYR A 219 -1.30 8.68 2.25
C TYR A 219 -0.32 8.41 3.38
N VAL A 220 -0.42 9.09 4.54
CA VAL A 220 0.50 8.85 5.67
C VAL A 220 0.27 7.45 6.25
N ALA A 221 -0.98 6.97 6.25
CA ALA A 221 -1.30 5.60 6.61
C ALA A 221 -0.73 4.61 5.58
N ALA A 222 -0.81 4.93 4.29
CA ALA A 222 -0.20 4.13 3.23
C ALA A 222 1.33 4.07 3.34
N ALA A 223 1.99 5.21 3.51
CA ALA A 223 3.44 5.31 3.70
C ALA A 223 3.89 4.52 4.94
N SER A 224 3.16 4.64 6.06
CA SER A 224 3.43 3.86 7.28
C SER A 224 3.23 2.36 7.08
N ALA A 225 2.19 1.98 6.32
CA ALA A 225 1.88 0.58 6.03
C ALA A 225 2.97 -0.10 5.19
N ILE A 226 3.54 0.59 4.20
CA ILE A 226 4.59 0.02 3.35
C ILE A 226 5.97 0.04 4.04
N GLU A 227 6.28 1.11 4.78
CA GLU A 227 7.58 1.29 5.43
C GLU A 227 7.72 0.40 6.68
N LYS A 228 6.68 0.40 7.54
CA LYS A 228 6.75 -0.22 8.87
C LYS A 228 5.83 -1.42 9.03
N GLY A 229 5.04 -1.77 8.03
CA GLY A 229 3.99 -2.77 8.18
C GLY A 229 4.48 -4.20 8.36
N GLY A 230 5.72 -4.52 7.99
CA GLY A 230 6.31 -5.84 8.17
C GLY A 230 5.70 -6.93 7.26
N LEU A 231 5.04 -6.52 6.17
CA LEU A 231 4.34 -7.43 5.25
C LEU A 231 5.18 -7.85 4.04
N LYS A 232 6.41 -7.33 3.92
CA LYS A 232 7.37 -7.65 2.83
C LYS A 232 6.66 -7.58 1.47
N LYS A 233 6.93 -8.54 0.58
CA LYS A 233 6.35 -8.68 -0.77
C LYS A 233 4.86 -9.02 -0.82
N ARG A 234 4.13 -8.92 0.29
CA ARG A 234 2.68 -9.16 0.32
C ARG A 234 1.88 -7.94 -0.11
N VAL A 235 2.40 -6.73 0.10
CA VAL A 235 1.86 -5.52 -0.54
C VAL A 235 2.36 -5.54 -1.99
N ARG A 236 1.46 -5.77 -2.93
CA ARG A 236 1.76 -5.95 -4.36
C ARG A 236 1.42 -4.72 -5.20
N GLY A 237 0.69 -3.77 -4.61
CA GLY A 237 0.28 -2.55 -5.28
C GLY A 237 0.03 -1.42 -4.30
N VAL A 238 0.44 -0.21 -4.67
CA VAL A 238 0.06 1.04 -4.00
C VAL A 238 -0.59 1.94 -5.03
N VAL A 239 -1.78 2.46 -4.71
CA VAL A 239 -2.50 3.43 -5.51
C VAL A 239 -2.74 4.68 -4.67
N LEU A 240 -2.27 5.81 -5.15
CA LEU A 240 -2.47 7.13 -4.55
C LEU A 240 -3.47 7.92 -5.40
N LEU A 241 -4.56 8.37 -4.79
CA LEU A 241 -5.61 9.16 -5.42
C LEU A 241 -5.55 10.59 -4.86
N ASP A 242 -4.83 11.46 -5.57
CA ASP A 242 -4.47 12.84 -5.24
C ASP A 242 -4.07 12.97 -3.77
N SER A 243 -3.13 12.12 -3.38
CA SER A 243 -2.77 11.88 -1.99
C SER A 243 -1.28 12.03 -1.71
N LEU A 244 -0.41 12.11 -2.70
CA LEU A 244 1.04 12.24 -2.50
C LEU A 244 1.40 13.66 -2.05
N TYR A 245 1.20 13.98 -0.77
CA TYR A 245 1.56 15.29 -0.20
C TYR A 245 2.97 15.33 0.43
N GLY A 246 3.61 14.17 0.58
CA GLY A 246 4.94 14.01 1.19
C GLY A 246 5.31 12.55 1.34
N ASP A 247 6.27 12.24 2.22
CA ASP A 247 6.81 10.87 2.43
C ASP A 247 7.39 10.24 1.14
N LEU A 248 7.93 11.08 0.24
CA LEU A 248 8.40 10.66 -1.09
C LEU A 248 9.48 9.58 -1.00
N ASP A 249 10.39 9.73 -0.04
CA ASP A 249 11.45 8.79 0.28
C ASP A 249 10.92 7.38 0.59
N LYS A 250 9.83 7.28 1.36
CA LYS A 250 9.21 6.00 1.72
C LYS A 250 8.57 5.33 0.50
N PHE A 251 7.92 6.10 -0.36
CA PHE A 251 7.32 5.56 -1.58
C PHE A 251 8.40 5.13 -2.59
N ALA A 252 9.42 5.94 -2.81
CA ALA A 252 10.56 5.61 -3.69
C ALA A 252 11.28 4.34 -3.21
N HIS A 253 11.64 4.28 -1.93
CA HIS A 253 12.26 3.09 -1.35
C HIS A 253 11.41 1.83 -1.56
N TRP A 254 10.09 1.92 -1.31
CA TRP A 254 9.21 0.77 -1.49
C TRP A 254 9.13 0.30 -2.95
N ILE A 255 9.07 1.23 -3.90
CA ILE A 255 9.08 0.95 -5.35
C ILE A 255 10.37 0.20 -5.73
N GLU A 256 11.52 0.70 -5.30
CA GLU A 256 12.84 0.12 -5.59
C GLU A 256 13.03 -1.26 -4.95
N ALA A 257 12.52 -1.45 -3.74
CA ALA A 257 12.69 -2.69 -2.99
C ALA A 257 11.94 -3.88 -3.63
N ASP A 258 10.90 -3.63 -4.42
CA ASP A 258 10.17 -4.68 -5.14
C ASP A 258 9.64 -4.19 -6.50
N PRO A 259 10.46 -4.21 -7.57
CA PRO A 259 10.05 -3.84 -8.94
C PRO A 259 8.93 -4.71 -9.52
N SER A 260 8.62 -5.81 -8.82
CA SER A 260 7.54 -6.74 -9.14
C SER A 260 6.17 -6.26 -8.62
N ALA A 261 6.15 -5.28 -7.73
CA ALA A 261 4.94 -4.57 -7.33
C ALA A 261 4.63 -3.43 -8.31
N PHE A 262 3.40 -2.93 -8.27
CA PHE A 262 3.02 -1.76 -9.05
C PHE A 262 2.77 -0.54 -8.17
N PHE A 263 3.05 0.64 -8.70
CA PHE A 263 2.71 1.91 -8.09
C PHE A 263 1.91 2.73 -9.09
N VAL A 264 0.80 3.31 -8.64
CA VAL A 264 0.01 4.26 -9.42
C VAL A 264 -0.23 5.48 -8.56
N SER A 265 0.21 6.65 -9.02
CA SER A 265 -0.20 7.92 -8.44
C SER A 265 -1.01 8.70 -9.44
N VAL A 266 -2.25 8.97 -9.08
CA VAL A 266 -3.14 9.83 -9.85
C VAL A 266 -3.24 11.17 -9.16
N TYR A 267 -2.84 12.24 -9.83
CA TYR A 267 -2.69 13.54 -9.19
C TYR A 267 -3.59 14.61 -9.81
N LEU A 268 -3.99 15.59 -8.99
CA LEU A 268 -4.56 16.86 -9.43
C LEU A 268 -3.55 17.98 -9.19
N SER A 269 -3.96 19.24 -9.41
CA SER A 269 -3.08 20.40 -9.24
C SER A 269 -2.43 20.48 -7.85
N SER A 270 -3.13 20.03 -6.80
CA SER A 270 -2.66 20.10 -5.41
C SER A 270 -1.46 19.22 -5.08
N THR A 271 -1.26 18.11 -5.80
CA THR A 271 -0.13 17.19 -5.57
C THR A 271 0.81 17.09 -6.77
N ARG A 272 0.61 17.91 -7.81
CA ARG A 272 1.42 17.91 -9.04
C ARG A 272 2.92 18.02 -8.75
N ASN A 273 3.32 18.96 -7.88
CA ASN A 273 4.73 19.20 -7.60
C ASN A 273 5.37 18.01 -6.88
N GLN A 274 4.68 17.41 -5.91
CA GLN A 274 5.17 16.23 -5.21
C GLN A 274 5.26 14.99 -6.11
N ASN A 275 4.37 14.89 -7.11
CA ASN A 275 4.47 13.83 -8.11
C ASN A 275 5.66 14.03 -9.04
N ALA A 276 5.91 15.26 -9.51
CA ALA A 276 7.09 15.58 -10.31
C ALA A 276 8.39 15.32 -9.51
N GLU A 277 8.43 15.68 -8.23
CA GLU A 277 9.57 15.40 -7.36
C GLU A 277 9.79 13.88 -7.16
N LEU A 278 8.72 13.09 -7.03
CA LEU A 278 8.84 11.63 -7.00
C LEU A 278 9.36 11.08 -8.34
N GLU A 279 8.89 11.60 -9.47
CA GLU A 279 9.41 11.24 -10.80
C GLU A 279 10.91 11.52 -10.92
N ASP A 280 11.37 12.68 -10.44
CA ASP A 280 12.79 13.05 -10.44
C ASP A 280 13.62 12.11 -9.55
N ILE A 281 13.13 11.75 -8.35
CA ILE A 281 13.79 10.78 -7.46
C ILE A 281 13.91 9.41 -8.14
N LEU A 282 12.82 8.93 -8.73
CA LEU A 282 12.79 7.61 -9.39
C LEU A 282 13.67 7.58 -10.64
N ALA A 283 13.68 8.64 -11.43
CA ALA A 283 14.56 8.77 -12.60
C ALA A 283 16.04 8.77 -12.19
N ALA A 284 16.40 9.43 -11.09
CA ALA A 284 17.77 9.40 -10.55
C ALA A 284 18.21 8.00 -10.11
N HIS A 285 17.26 7.09 -9.86
CA HIS A 285 17.50 5.70 -9.46
C HIS A 285 17.20 4.68 -10.58
N ASP A 286 17.16 5.14 -11.84
CA ASP A 286 16.92 4.32 -13.03
C ASP A 286 15.58 3.54 -13.01
N VAL A 287 14.55 4.13 -12.39
CA VAL A 287 13.18 3.57 -12.37
C VAL A 287 12.30 4.30 -13.39
N ASP A 288 11.85 3.55 -14.41
CA ASP A 288 10.94 4.08 -15.44
C ASP A 288 9.55 4.42 -14.87
N VAL A 289 9.10 5.64 -15.14
CA VAL A 289 7.74 6.10 -14.82
C VAL A 289 6.90 6.28 -16.09
N SER A 290 5.73 5.64 -16.12
CA SER A 290 4.78 5.78 -17.21
C SER A 290 3.77 6.90 -16.95
N GLY A 291 3.50 7.71 -17.97
CA GLY A 291 2.39 8.66 -17.98
C GLY A 291 1.00 8.02 -18.15
N GLN A 292 0.93 6.68 -18.19
CA GLN A 292 -0.32 5.93 -18.35
C GLN A 292 -0.38 4.76 -17.37
N ILE A 293 -1.59 4.47 -16.87
CA ILE A 293 -1.81 3.27 -16.05
C ILE A 293 -1.66 2.05 -16.96
N ASN A 294 -0.79 1.13 -16.59
CA ASN A 294 -0.58 -0.12 -17.31
C ASN A 294 -1.90 -0.91 -17.46
N THR A 295 -2.13 -1.52 -18.62
CA THR A 295 -3.29 -2.37 -18.87
C THR A 295 -3.29 -3.66 -18.04
N ARG A 296 -2.11 -4.08 -17.57
CA ARG A 296 -1.94 -5.25 -16.68
C ARG A 296 -1.06 -4.91 -15.49
N LEU A 297 -1.65 -4.44 -14.40
CA LEU A 297 -0.92 -3.99 -13.20
C LEU A 297 -0.07 -5.08 -12.54
N ALA A 298 -0.44 -6.36 -12.67
CA ALA A 298 0.32 -7.46 -12.09
C ALA A 298 1.70 -7.71 -12.73
N SER A 299 2.04 -7.04 -13.84
CA SER A 299 3.42 -7.03 -14.35
C SER A 299 4.35 -6.11 -13.56
N GLY A 300 3.83 -5.37 -12.58
CA GLY A 300 4.56 -4.32 -11.89
C GLY A 300 4.64 -3.02 -12.70
N GLY A 301 5.51 -2.12 -12.25
CA GLY A 301 5.80 -0.84 -12.88
C GLY A 301 5.20 0.36 -12.15
N VAL A 302 5.68 1.55 -12.51
CA VAL A 302 5.29 2.82 -11.90
C VAL A 302 4.50 3.64 -12.91
N ALA A 303 3.35 4.18 -12.51
CA ALA A 303 2.58 5.11 -13.30
C ALA A 303 2.26 6.37 -12.49
N VAL A 304 2.52 7.53 -13.07
CA VAL A 304 2.16 8.84 -12.52
C VAL A 304 1.29 9.54 -13.58
N VAL A 305 0.02 9.76 -13.25
CA VAL A 305 -1.01 10.07 -14.25
C VAL A 305 -1.87 11.25 -13.77
N PRO A 306 -2.18 12.23 -14.63
CA PRO A 306 -3.12 13.27 -14.27
C PRO A 306 -4.54 12.69 -14.06
N GLY A 307 -5.22 13.11 -13.00
CA GLY A 307 -6.57 12.65 -12.64
C GLY A 307 -7.71 13.25 -13.46
N GLY A 308 -7.41 13.98 -14.54
CA GLY A 308 -8.39 14.68 -15.36
C GLY A 308 -8.86 16.02 -14.77
N GLY A 309 -9.94 16.57 -15.32
CA GLY A 309 -10.53 17.86 -14.91
C GLY A 309 -11.44 17.79 -13.68
N GLY A 310 -11.46 16.67 -12.97
CA GLY A 310 -12.33 16.42 -11.82
C GLY A 310 -11.95 17.22 -10.57
N ARG A 311 -12.88 17.27 -9.60
CA ARG A 311 -12.63 17.88 -8.28
C ARG A 311 -11.96 16.86 -7.36
N HIS A 312 -11.05 17.33 -6.50
CA HIS A 312 -10.41 16.50 -5.46
C HIS A 312 -11.41 15.64 -4.68
N ARG A 313 -12.53 16.24 -4.25
CA ARG A 313 -13.58 15.57 -3.46
C ARG A 313 -14.21 14.37 -4.17
N ASP A 314 -14.24 14.40 -5.49
CA ASP A 314 -14.96 13.45 -6.32
C ASP A 314 -14.03 12.38 -6.93
N LEU A 315 -12.72 12.50 -6.73
CA LEU A 315 -11.71 11.67 -7.40
C LEU A 315 -11.89 10.16 -7.22
N VAL A 316 -12.48 9.71 -6.11
CA VAL A 316 -12.77 8.27 -5.89
C VAL A 316 -13.97 7.79 -6.71
N THR A 317 -14.75 8.71 -7.29
CA THR A 317 -15.95 8.44 -8.10
C THR A 317 -15.84 8.95 -9.54
N HIS A 318 -15.04 9.98 -9.78
CA HIS A 318 -14.86 10.65 -11.07
C HIS A 318 -13.41 11.15 -11.16
N ALA A 319 -12.57 10.43 -11.92
CA ALA A 319 -11.17 10.77 -12.14
C ALA A 319 -10.84 10.72 -13.65
N TRP A 320 -9.86 9.90 -14.06
CA TRP A 320 -9.63 9.58 -15.48
C TRP A 320 -10.78 8.75 -16.07
N VAL A 321 -11.57 8.12 -15.21
CA VAL A 321 -12.81 7.39 -15.50
C VAL A 321 -13.79 7.56 -14.33
N ASP A 322 -15.04 7.23 -14.57
CA ASP A 322 -16.02 7.07 -13.49
C ASP A 322 -15.73 5.78 -12.71
N TYR A 323 -15.86 5.85 -11.38
CA TYR A 323 -15.62 4.75 -10.46
C TYR A 323 -14.26 4.07 -10.67
N PRO A 324 -13.14 4.81 -10.50
CA PRO A 324 -11.79 4.37 -10.86
C PRO A 324 -11.32 3.08 -10.18
N ILE A 325 -11.89 2.69 -9.04
CA ILE A 325 -11.54 1.40 -8.41
C ILE A 325 -11.99 0.23 -9.30
N ILE A 326 -13.07 0.38 -10.08
CA ILE A 326 -13.50 -0.61 -11.07
C ILE A 326 -12.41 -0.80 -12.13
N ASP A 327 -11.93 0.29 -12.74
CA ASP A 327 -10.89 0.26 -13.78
C ASP A 327 -9.57 -0.33 -13.26
N LEU A 328 -9.14 0.09 -12.05
CA LEU A 328 -7.95 -0.48 -11.41
C LEU A 328 -8.04 -2.00 -11.22
N LEU A 329 -9.20 -2.49 -10.76
CA LEU A 329 -9.42 -3.92 -10.56
C LEU A 329 -9.56 -4.70 -11.88
N GLN A 330 -10.08 -4.07 -12.94
CA GLN A 330 -10.16 -4.67 -14.27
C GLN A 330 -8.78 -4.89 -14.91
N ARG A 331 -7.78 -4.08 -14.54
CA ARG A 331 -6.37 -4.21 -14.93
C ARG A 331 -5.61 -5.32 -14.18
N LEU A 332 -6.31 -6.08 -13.34
CA LEU A 332 -5.79 -7.23 -12.61
C LEU A 332 -6.56 -8.52 -13.00
N PRO A 333 -6.42 -8.98 -14.26
CA PRO A 333 -7.25 -10.06 -14.81
C PRO A 333 -7.09 -11.40 -14.06
N GLU A 334 -5.97 -11.64 -13.40
CA GLU A 334 -5.74 -12.83 -12.58
C GLU A 334 -6.65 -12.95 -11.36
N TYR A 335 -7.30 -11.86 -10.93
CA TYR A 335 -8.30 -11.87 -9.87
C TYR A 335 -9.73 -11.73 -10.39
N ARG A 336 -9.97 -11.82 -11.70
CA ARG A 336 -11.34 -11.79 -12.25
C ARG A 336 -12.12 -13.05 -11.84
N ARG A 337 -13.39 -12.88 -11.48
CA ARG A 337 -14.32 -13.98 -11.21
C ARG A 337 -14.93 -14.49 -12.50
#